data_AF-A0A2H0I475-F1
#
_entry.id   AF-A0A2H0I475-F1
#
_cell.length_a   1.000
_cell.length_b   1.000
_cell.length_c   1.000
_cell.angle_alpha   90.00
_cell.angle_beta   90.00
_cell.angle_gamma   90.00
#
_symmetry.space_group_name_H-M   'P 1'
#
loop_
_entity.id
_entity.type
_entity.pdbx_description
1 polymer ?
#
loop_
_entity_poly.entity_id
_entity_poly.type
_entity_poly.pdbx_seq_one_letter_code
_entity_poly.pdbx_strand_id
1 'polypeptide(L)'
;MNNRLLSVLVLVVVIGGLFGVYYYFFVASTGNLSLIINGTGNTSITLTSEFGNSYARECERTCLFEKIPAVNYSISAKRSGYVPLEKTFELDGGNTKKMVIAMEKEIVLSEQKKKKEDTITMIKLQKSIRDILETNTGGVILGYQTNGLYYALPNDNNWDIFLKKEGEETKNILKIHNGVLTTESLNIYPGYIALKKGDNVSFYSLVNGEEIVFHFNGDIFGIKDTVNNDIKIITNEKGVFMYSVSEKTARENPLYDDIIQLSSGEIIALVKKTSTERQGLLSIDDTMNDYVFLIGQDTRERKILLKTPKNGKVLRYKNGEILFVSQEGEVFVVNNVK
;
A
#
# COMPACT_ATOMS: atom_id res chain seq x y z
N MET A 1 -63.48 -34.48 -39.65
CA MET A 1 -62.08 -34.83 -39.27
C MET A 1 -61.00 -34.17 -40.14
N ASN A 2 -61.29 -33.73 -41.38
CA ASN A 2 -60.27 -33.22 -42.32
C ASN A 2 -59.55 -31.93 -41.88
N ASN A 3 -60.28 -30.97 -41.29
CA ASN A 3 -59.69 -29.69 -40.89
C ASN A 3 -58.72 -29.82 -39.69
N ARG A 4 -58.93 -30.78 -38.79
CA ARG A 4 -58.03 -31.01 -37.65
C ARG A 4 -56.69 -31.59 -38.10
N LEU A 5 -56.71 -32.50 -39.07
CA LEU A 5 -55.48 -33.07 -39.64
C LEU A 5 -54.68 -32.00 -40.39
N LEU A 6 -55.34 -31.16 -41.18
CA LEU A 6 -54.71 -30.04 -41.89
C LEU A 6 -54.08 -29.03 -40.91
N SER A 7 -54.77 -28.66 -39.83
CA SER A 7 -54.22 -27.76 -38.81
C SER A 7 -52.98 -28.34 -38.10
N VAL A 8 -52.96 -29.63 -37.80
CA VAL A 8 -51.78 -30.30 -37.22
C VAL A 8 -50.62 -30.29 -38.21
N LEU A 9 -50.89 -30.53 -39.49
CA LEU A 9 -49.87 -30.53 -40.54
C LEU A 9 -49.25 -29.14 -40.73
N VAL A 10 -50.08 -28.09 -40.73
CA VAL A 10 -49.60 -26.69 -40.77
C VAL A 10 -48.77 -26.36 -39.52
N LEU A 11 -49.20 -26.79 -38.33
CA LEU A 11 -48.44 -26.58 -37.10
C LEU A 11 -47.07 -27.26 -37.15
N VAL A 12 -46.99 -28.50 -37.64
CA VAL A 12 -45.72 -29.25 -37.80
C VAL A 12 -44.79 -28.54 -38.78
N VAL A 13 -45.31 -28.00 -39.89
CA VAL A 13 -44.51 -27.25 -40.86
C VAL A 13 -43.99 -25.95 -40.25
N VAL A 14 -44.80 -25.21 -39.50
CA VAL A 14 -44.40 -23.96 -38.84
C VAL A 14 -43.34 -24.24 -37.75
N ILE A 15 -43.58 -25.22 -36.89
CA ILE A 15 -42.62 -25.60 -35.83
C ILE A 15 -41.32 -26.13 -36.44
N GLY A 16 -41.42 -26.98 -37.47
CA GLY A 16 -40.26 -27.50 -38.19
C GLY A 16 -39.45 -26.41 -38.89
N GLY A 17 -40.12 -25.41 -39.48
CA GLY A 17 -39.48 -24.24 -40.05
C GLY A 17 -38.76 -23.40 -38.99
N LEU A 18 -39.43 -23.10 -37.87
CA LEU A 18 -38.84 -22.37 -36.74
C LEU A 18 -37.65 -23.12 -36.13
N PHE A 19 -37.75 -24.43 -35.98
CA PHE A 19 -36.67 -25.29 -35.51
C PHE A 19 -35.50 -25.31 -36.50
N GLY A 20 -35.77 -25.40 -37.81
CA GLY A 20 -34.74 -25.36 -38.84
C GLY A 20 -33.95 -24.04 -38.84
N VAL A 21 -34.65 -22.90 -38.69
CA VAL A 21 -34.02 -21.59 -38.54
C VAL A 21 -33.17 -21.53 -37.27
N TYR A 22 -33.70 -21.98 -36.13
CA TYR A 22 -32.94 -22.05 -34.88
C TYR A 22 -31.67 -22.92 -35.02
N TYR A 23 -31.82 -24.11 -35.59
CA TYR A 23 -30.71 -25.04 -35.77
C TYR A 23 -29.61 -24.47 -36.68
N TYR A 24 -30.00 -23.82 -37.78
CA TYR A 24 -29.04 -23.21 -38.71
C TYR A 24 -28.21 -22.12 -38.02
N PHE A 25 -28.85 -21.17 -37.33
CA PHE A 25 -28.15 -20.02 -36.74
C PHE A 25 -27.39 -20.34 -35.45
N PHE A 26 -27.91 -21.22 -34.60
CA PHE A 26 -27.36 -21.44 -33.26
C PHE A 26 -26.56 -22.74 -33.10
N VAL A 27 -26.75 -23.73 -33.99
CA VAL A 27 -26.09 -25.04 -33.88
C VAL A 27 -25.13 -25.29 -35.05
N ALA A 28 -25.56 -25.07 -36.29
CA ALA A 28 -24.73 -25.32 -37.47
C ALA A 28 -23.75 -24.18 -37.75
N SER A 29 -24.18 -22.92 -37.59
CA SER A 29 -23.36 -21.73 -37.82
C SER A 29 -22.65 -21.28 -36.54
N THR A 30 -21.59 -22.00 -36.16
CA THR A 30 -20.75 -21.66 -35.00
C THR A 30 -19.32 -21.32 -35.41
N GLY A 31 -18.65 -20.52 -34.57
CA GLY A 31 -17.26 -20.12 -34.74
C GLY A 31 -16.50 -20.10 -33.41
N ASN A 32 -15.20 -19.82 -33.47
CA ASN A 32 -14.33 -19.73 -32.30
C ASN A 32 -13.76 -18.32 -32.17
N LEU A 33 -13.59 -17.84 -30.93
CA LEU A 33 -12.95 -16.56 -30.63
C LEU A 33 -11.78 -16.76 -29.67
N SER A 34 -10.60 -16.30 -30.07
CA SER A 34 -9.40 -16.27 -29.25
C SER A 34 -9.02 -14.82 -28.96
N LEU A 35 -9.05 -14.44 -27.68
CA LEU A 35 -8.66 -13.12 -27.19
C LEU A 35 -7.27 -13.19 -26.59
N ILE A 36 -6.36 -12.34 -27.06
CA ILE A 36 -5.01 -12.19 -26.52
C ILE A 36 -4.99 -10.89 -25.71
N ILE A 37 -4.72 -10.99 -24.41
CA ILE A 37 -4.66 -9.82 -23.52
C ILE A 37 -3.22 -9.34 -23.46
N ASN A 38 -2.99 -8.07 -23.78
CA ASN A 38 -1.69 -7.45 -23.62
C ASN A 38 -1.45 -7.10 -22.15
N GLY A 39 -0.38 -7.65 -21.58
CA GLY A 39 0.03 -7.44 -20.19
C GLY A 39 -0.14 -8.67 -19.30
N THR A 40 0.16 -8.55 -18.00
CA THR A 40 0.16 -9.66 -17.03
C THR A 40 -0.85 -9.43 -15.90
N GLY A 41 -1.89 -10.26 -15.77
CA GLY A 41 -2.84 -10.22 -14.64
C GLY A 41 -4.26 -10.63 -15.02
N ASN A 42 -5.07 -11.01 -14.04
CA ASN A 42 -6.45 -11.46 -14.25
C ASN A 42 -7.32 -10.36 -14.87
N THR A 43 -7.90 -10.67 -16.02
CA THR A 43 -8.85 -9.81 -16.74
C THR A 43 -10.17 -10.57 -16.85
N SER A 44 -11.25 -9.92 -16.38
CA SER A 44 -12.60 -10.42 -16.55
C SER A 44 -13.11 -10.02 -17.93
N ILE A 45 -13.44 -10.99 -18.77
CA ILE A 45 -14.02 -10.78 -20.09
C ILE A 45 -15.47 -11.24 -20.09
N THR A 46 -16.36 -10.37 -20.55
CA THR A 46 -17.77 -10.69 -20.82
C THR A 46 -18.07 -10.45 -22.29
N LEU A 47 -18.52 -11.50 -22.97
CA LEU A 47 -19.07 -11.43 -24.32
C LEU A 47 -20.59 -11.39 -24.24
N THR A 48 -21.23 -10.50 -24.97
CA THR A 48 -22.69 -10.43 -25.07
C THR A 48 -23.07 -10.47 -26.55
N SER A 49 -23.87 -11.46 -26.95
CA SER A 49 -24.42 -11.54 -28.30
C SER A 49 -25.51 -10.48 -28.50
N GLU A 50 -25.78 -10.11 -29.76
CA GLU A 50 -26.90 -9.24 -30.11
C GLU A 50 -28.28 -9.78 -29.70
N PHE A 51 -28.37 -11.10 -29.46
CA PHE A 51 -29.57 -11.78 -28.95
C PHE A 51 -29.66 -11.82 -27.42
N GLY A 52 -28.74 -11.16 -26.71
CA GLY A 52 -28.75 -11.05 -25.25
C GLY A 52 -28.11 -12.20 -24.48
N ASN A 53 -27.64 -13.26 -25.16
CA ASN A 53 -26.86 -14.32 -24.51
C ASN A 53 -25.48 -13.78 -24.11
N SER A 54 -25.04 -14.08 -22.89
CA SER A 54 -23.74 -13.64 -22.37
C SER A 54 -22.83 -14.81 -21.98
N TYR A 55 -21.54 -14.63 -22.20
CA TYR A 55 -20.48 -15.58 -21.86
C TYR A 55 -19.40 -14.84 -21.08
N ALA A 56 -19.19 -15.21 -19.83
CA ALA A 56 -18.16 -14.60 -18.98
C ALA A 56 -17.01 -15.59 -18.73
N ARG A 57 -15.78 -15.09 -18.76
CA ARG A 57 -14.58 -15.87 -18.41
C ARG A 57 -13.50 -14.95 -17.85
N GLU A 58 -12.76 -15.45 -16.87
CA GLU A 58 -11.52 -14.83 -16.39
C GLU A 58 -10.31 -15.47 -17.06
N CYS A 59 -9.34 -14.66 -17.48
CA CYS A 59 -8.09 -15.14 -18.05
C CYS A 59 -6.95 -14.14 -17.85
N GLU A 60 -5.71 -14.67 -17.81
CA GLU A 60 -4.50 -13.85 -17.61
C GLU A 60 -3.91 -13.32 -18.92
N ARG A 61 -3.76 -14.20 -19.92
CA ARG A 61 -3.11 -13.86 -21.21
C ARG A 61 -3.94 -14.23 -22.42
N THR A 62 -4.72 -15.31 -22.35
CA THR A 62 -5.52 -15.76 -23.47
C THR A 62 -6.86 -16.32 -23.01
N CYS A 63 -7.94 -15.86 -23.64
CA CYS A 63 -9.28 -16.37 -23.47
C CYS A 63 -9.74 -17.04 -24.76
N LEU A 64 -10.27 -18.26 -24.68
CA LEU A 64 -10.81 -18.99 -25.82
C LEU A 64 -12.29 -19.29 -25.62
N PHE A 65 -13.13 -18.86 -26.55
CA PHE A 65 -14.55 -19.18 -26.62
C PHE A 65 -14.77 -20.06 -27.84
N GLU A 66 -15.20 -21.30 -27.62
CA GLU A 66 -15.37 -22.30 -28.67
C GLU A 66 -16.84 -22.52 -28.98
N LYS A 67 -17.14 -22.78 -30.26
CA LYS A 67 -18.47 -23.16 -30.74
C LYS A 67 -19.57 -22.17 -30.34
N ILE A 68 -19.26 -20.88 -30.39
CA ILE A 68 -20.25 -19.83 -30.15
C ILE A 68 -20.96 -19.46 -31.46
N PRO A 69 -22.25 -19.08 -31.43
CA PRO A 69 -22.99 -18.70 -32.64
C PRO A 69 -22.28 -17.60 -33.45
N ALA A 70 -22.32 -17.71 -34.77
CA ALA A 70 -21.74 -16.74 -35.71
C ALA A 70 -22.65 -15.52 -35.87
N VAL A 71 -22.56 -14.59 -34.92
CA VAL A 71 -23.44 -13.43 -34.75
C VAL A 71 -22.61 -12.20 -34.32
N ASN A 72 -23.25 -11.05 -34.15
CA ASN A 72 -22.59 -9.88 -33.58
C ASN A 72 -22.43 -9.99 -32.06
N TYR A 73 -21.28 -9.56 -31.55
CA TYR A 73 -20.95 -9.55 -30.13
C TYR A 73 -20.42 -8.19 -29.66
N SER A 74 -20.71 -7.85 -28.41
CA SER A 74 -19.97 -6.86 -27.62
C SER A 74 -19.08 -7.56 -26.60
N ILE A 75 -17.84 -7.11 -26.49
CA ILE A 75 -16.86 -7.53 -25.48
C ILE A 75 -16.73 -6.42 -24.47
N SER A 76 -16.90 -6.76 -23.19
CA SER A 76 -16.49 -5.93 -22.05
C SER A 76 -15.30 -6.60 -21.37
N ALA A 77 -14.18 -5.88 -21.27
CA ALA A 77 -12.99 -6.33 -20.54
C ALA A 77 -12.75 -5.42 -19.33
N LYS A 78 -12.61 -6.02 -18.15
CA LYS A 78 -12.38 -5.32 -16.88
C LYS A 78 -11.16 -5.89 -16.17
N ARG A 79 -10.29 -5.01 -15.69
CA ARG A 79 -9.06 -5.34 -14.98
C ARG A 79 -8.77 -4.25 -13.95
N SER A 80 -8.38 -4.64 -12.74
CA SER A 80 -8.10 -3.68 -11.65
C SER A 80 -6.98 -2.70 -12.03
N GLY A 81 -7.25 -1.40 -11.87
CA GLY A 81 -6.31 -0.32 -12.21
C GLY A 81 -6.20 -0.03 -13.71
N TYR A 82 -7.14 -0.49 -14.52
CA TYR A 82 -7.22 -0.22 -15.96
C TYR A 82 -8.62 0.27 -16.32
N VAL A 83 -8.71 1.14 -17.32
CA VAL A 83 -9.96 1.63 -17.86
C VAL A 83 -10.74 0.45 -18.48
N PRO A 84 -12.02 0.23 -18.12
CA PRO A 84 -12.85 -0.79 -18.77
C PRO A 84 -12.91 -0.57 -20.28
N LEU A 85 -12.74 -1.64 -21.04
CA LEU A 85 -12.79 -1.60 -22.50
C LEU A 85 -14.08 -2.23 -22.99
N GLU A 86 -14.77 -1.55 -23.91
CA GLU A 86 -15.90 -2.12 -24.66
C GLU A 86 -15.61 -2.10 -26.17
N LYS A 87 -15.85 -3.22 -26.84
CA LYS A 87 -15.63 -3.35 -28.29
C LYS A 87 -16.64 -4.30 -28.93
N THR A 88 -17.17 -3.93 -30.09
CA THR A 88 -18.06 -4.79 -30.88
C THR A 88 -17.31 -5.47 -32.02
N PHE A 89 -17.77 -6.67 -32.40
CA PHE A 89 -17.26 -7.39 -33.56
C PHE A 89 -18.28 -8.41 -34.08
N GLU A 90 -18.20 -8.72 -35.37
CA GLU A 90 -18.96 -9.79 -36.02
C GLU A 90 -18.16 -11.09 -36.02
N LEU A 91 -18.79 -12.24 -35.76
CA LEU A 91 -18.15 -13.54 -35.85
C LEU A 91 -18.69 -14.33 -37.04
N ASP A 92 -17.80 -14.69 -37.98
CA ASP A 92 -18.14 -15.52 -39.13
C ASP A 92 -18.15 -17.02 -38.78
N GLY A 93 -19.09 -17.76 -39.35
CA GLY A 93 -19.21 -19.20 -39.17
C GLY A 93 -18.00 -19.97 -39.70
N GLY A 94 -17.61 -21.03 -39.00
CA GLY A 94 -16.53 -21.94 -39.41
C GLY A 94 -15.10 -21.42 -39.22
N ASN A 95 -14.93 -20.17 -38.77
CA ASN A 95 -13.62 -19.54 -38.60
C ASN A 95 -13.25 -19.31 -37.13
N THR A 96 -11.93 -19.26 -36.86
CA THR A 96 -11.39 -18.81 -35.57
C THR A 96 -10.97 -17.36 -35.68
N LYS A 97 -11.68 -16.45 -35.01
CA LYS A 97 -11.33 -15.03 -34.94
C LYS A 97 -10.34 -14.79 -33.81
N LYS A 98 -9.21 -14.16 -34.12
CA LYS A 98 -8.20 -13.75 -33.14
C LYS A 98 -8.28 -12.25 -32.91
N MET A 99 -8.33 -11.82 -31.65
CA MET A 99 -8.38 -10.39 -31.32
C MET A 99 -7.44 -10.06 -30.17
N VAL A 100 -6.73 -8.94 -30.30
CA VAL A 100 -5.86 -8.43 -29.24
C VAL A 100 -6.60 -7.37 -28.44
N ILE A 101 -6.57 -7.50 -27.12
CA ILE A 101 -7.13 -6.57 -26.15
C ILE A 101 -5.98 -5.84 -25.48
N ALA A 102 -5.84 -4.55 -25.78
CA ALA A 102 -4.93 -3.65 -25.08
C ALA A 102 -5.76 -2.73 -24.18
N MET A 103 -5.52 -2.77 -22.86
CA MET A 103 -6.20 -1.94 -21.88
C MET A 103 -5.28 -0.81 -21.43
N GLU A 104 -5.83 0.39 -21.31
CA GLU A 104 -5.11 1.55 -20.78
C GLU A 104 -5.12 1.54 -19.26
N LYS A 105 -3.94 1.72 -18.64
CA LYS A 105 -3.82 1.78 -17.18
C LYS A 105 -4.46 3.07 -16.69
N GLU A 106 -5.35 2.97 -15.71
CA GLU A 106 -5.94 4.14 -15.06
C GLU A 106 -4.88 4.79 -14.17
N ILE A 107 -4.35 5.94 -14.61
CA ILE A 107 -3.39 6.73 -13.84
C ILE A 107 -4.18 7.72 -12.98
N VAL A 108 -4.30 7.43 -11.69
CA VAL A 108 -4.97 8.33 -10.75
C VAL A 108 -4.04 9.53 -10.47
N LEU A 109 -4.40 10.71 -10.98
CA LEU A 109 -3.66 11.99 -10.90
C LEU A 109 -3.44 12.53 -9.47
N SER A 110 -3.98 11.89 -8.43
CA SER A 110 -3.88 12.34 -7.03
C SER A 110 -2.48 12.17 -6.45
N GLU A 111 -1.78 11.08 -6.77
CA GLU A 111 -0.45 10.77 -6.20
C GLU A 111 0.65 11.72 -6.72
N GLN A 112 0.58 12.12 -8.01
CA GLN A 112 1.56 13.04 -8.58
C GLN A 112 1.40 14.48 -8.10
N LYS A 113 0.17 14.94 -7.80
CA LYS A 113 -0.07 16.29 -7.27
C LYS A 113 0.49 16.44 -5.86
N LYS A 114 0.22 15.48 -4.97
CA LYS A 114 0.71 15.49 -3.58
C LYS A 114 2.24 15.53 -3.50
N LYS A 115 2.92 14.73 -4.32
CA LYS A 115 4.40 14.71 -4.39
C LYS A 115 5.00 16.04 -4.87
N LYS A 116 4.34 16.73 -5.82
CA LYS A 116 4.77 18.05 -6.31
C LYS A 116 4.55 19.14 -5.27
N GLU A 117 3.41 19.14 -4.59
CA GLU A 117 3.11 20.10 -3.51
C GLU A 117 4.10 19.98 -2.35
N ASP A 118 4.37 18.76 -1.86
CA ASP A 118 5.35 18.51 -0.81
C ASP A 118 6.75 19.01 -1.20
N THR A 119 7.14 18.82 -2.46
CA THR A 119 8.43 19.29 -3.00
C THR A 119 8.49 20.83 -3.04
N ILE A 120 7.41 21.49 -3.48
CA ILE A 120 7.33 22.95 -3.53
C ILE A 120 7.39 23.55 -2.12
N THR A 121 6.67 22.98 -1.16
CA THR A 121 6.69 23.41 0.24
C THR A 121 8.10 23.26 0.85
N MET A 122 8.79 22.16 0.58
CA MET A 122 10.18 21.97 1.03
C MET A 122 11.11 23.04 0.47
N ILE A 123 11.01 23.36 -0.83
CA ILE A 123 11.84 24.39 -1.49
C ILE A 123 11.57 25.77 -0.88
N LYS A 124 10.30 26.12 -0.64
CA LYS A 124 9.94 27.40 0.02
C LYS A 124 10.54 27.49 1.42
N LEU A 125 10.44 26.43 2.21
CA LEU A 125 10.99 26.38 3.57
C LEU A 125 12.52 26.51 3.55
N GLN A 126 13.21 25.78 2.69
CA GLN A 126 14.66 25.89 2.54
C GLN A 126 15.08 27.32 2.16
N LYS A 127 14.36 27.94 1.22
CA LYS A 127 14.61 29.33 0.83
C LYS A 127 14.42 30.30 1.99
N SER A 128 13.38 30.12 2.81
CA SER A 128 13.11 30.98 3.97
C SER A 128 14.14 30.86 5.10
N ILE A 129 14.85 29.73 5.17
CA ILE A 129 15.87 29.48 6.20
C ILE A 129 17.28 29.80 5.71
N ARG A 130 17.49 29.85 4.38
CA ARG A 130 18.80 30.21 3.80
C ARG A 130 19.29 31.56 4.33
N ASP A 131 18.45 32.58 4.40
CA ASP A 131 18.83 33.90 4.93
C ASP A 131 19.25 33.86 6.41
N ILE A 132 18.63 32.98 7.21
CA ILE A 132 18.96 32.75 8.63
C ILE A 132 20.32 32.03 8.76
N LEU A 133 20.61 31.10 7.86
CA LEU A 133 21.88 30.36 7.84
C LEU A 133 23.04 31.21 7.29
N GLU A 134 22.75 32.09 6.33
CA GLU A 134 23.74 33.03 5.79
C GLU A 134 24.15 34.10 6.81
N THR A 135 23.23 34.49 7.70
CA THR A 135 23.49 35.46 8.79
C THR A 135 24.12 34.83 10.03
N ASN A 136 23.86 33.54 10.31
CA ASN A 136 24.45 32.80 11.41
C ASN A 136 25.52 31.83 10.90
N THR A 137 26.77 32.28 10.85
CA THR A 137 27.92 31.46 10.44
C THR A 137 27.97 30.13 11.20
N GLY A 138 27.82 29.02 10.49
CA GLY A 138 27.87 27.66 11.06
C GLY A 138 26.52 26.97 11.22
N GLY A 139 25.40 27.60 10.84
CA GLY A 139 24.10 26.93 10.83
C GLY A 139 24.04 25.76 9.82
N VAL A 140 23.29 24.72 10.15
CA VAL A 140 23.19 23.48 9.33
C VAL A 140 21.73 23.08 9.12
N ILE A 141 21.34 22.77 7.87
CA ILE A 141 20.04 22.14 7.57
C ILE A 141 20.12 20.66 7.93
N LEU A 142 19.19 20.21 8.77
CA LEU A 142 19.16 18.83 9.27
C LEU A 142 18.24 17.92 8.46
N GLY A 143 17.17 18.48 7.88
CA GLY A 143 16.27 17.73 6.98
C GLY A 143 14.80 18.11 7.12
N TYR A 144 13.95 17.52 6.28
CA TYR A 144 12.50 17.74 6.26
C TYR A 144 11.77 16.46 6.67
N GLN A 145 10.99 16.53 7.76
CA GLN A 145 10.17 15.43 8.27
C GLN A 145 8.85 16.00 8.80
N THR A 146 7.74 15.29 8.60
CA THR A 146 6.42 15.64 9.18
C THR A 146 6.05 17.13 9.03
N ASN A 147 5.94 17.59 7.79
CA ASN A 147 5.49 18.94 7.41
C ASN A 147 6.37 20.11 7.90
N GLY A 148 7.63 19.87 8.28
CA GLY A 148 8.53 20.94 8.73
C GLY A 148 9.99 20.68 8.41
N LEU A 149 10.74 21.78 8.29
CA LEU A 149 12.19 21.82 8.07
C LEU A 149 12.89 21.99 9.42
N TYR A 150 13.86 21.12 9.69
CA TYR A 150 14.70 21.14 10.87
C TYR A 150 16.07 21.73 10.53
N TYR A 151 16.58 22.60 11.39
CA TYR A 151 17.90 23.20 11.24
C TYR A 151 18.55 23.47 12.60
N ALA A 152 19.87 23.52 12.64
CA ALA A 152 20.65 23.79 13.84
C ALA A 152 21.38 25.13 13.69
N LEU A 153 21.42 25.91 14.77
CA LEU A 153 22.28 27.09 14.87
C LEU A 153 23.28 26.90 16.02
N PRO A 154 24.56 27.26 15.83
CA PRO A 154 25.53 27.24 16.91
C PRO A 154 25.22 28.37 17.90
N ASN A 155 25.38 28.07 19.19
CA ASN A 155 25.20 29.00 20.30
C ASN A 155 26.28 28.73 21.36
N ASP A 156 27.40 29.44 21.24
CA ASP A 156 28.65 29.20 21.96
C ASP A 156 29.14 27.74 21.81
N ASN A 157 29.23 26.99 22.92
CA ASN A 157 29.57 25.56 22.94
C ASN A 157 28.35 24.63 22.76
N ASN A 158 27.19 25.19 22.44
CA ASN A 158 25.94 24.47 22.31
C ASN A 158 25.40 24.57 20.88
N TRP A 159 24.43 23.73 20.57
CA TRP A 159 23.63 23.81 19.35
C TRP A 159 22.16 23.90 19.69
N ASP A 160 21.50 24.92 19.17
CA ASP A 160 20.06 25.06 19.25
C ASP A 160 19.44 24.47 17.98
N ILE A 161 18.52 23.53 18.15
CA ILE A 161 17.78 22.89 17.07
C ILE A 161 16.41 23.55 16.94
N PHE A 162 16.04 23.87 15.70
CA PHE A 162 14.82 24.58 15.37
C PHE A 162 13.95 23.77 14.41
N LEU A 163 12.64 23.92 14.55
CA LEU A 163 11.62 23.44 13.63
C LEU A 163 10.89 24.63 12.99
N LYS A 164 10.84 24.65 11.66
CA LYS A 164 10.04 25.59 10.88
C LYS A 164 9.01 24.85 10.04
N LYS A 165 7.73 25.15 10.24
CA LYS A 165 6.63 24.67 9.38
C LYS A 165 6.14 25.81 8.47
N GLU A 166 5.52 25.46 7.35
CA GLU A 166 4.97 26.47 6.43
C GLU A 166 3.86 27.27 7.14
N GLY A 167 3.98 28.60 7.15
CA GLY A 167 3.01 29.49 7.80
C GLY A 167 3.08 29.57 9.33
N GLU A 168 3.97 28.82 9.99
CA GLU A 168 4.17 28.90 11.45
C GLU A 168 5.46 29.65 11.81
N GLU A 169 5.51 30.20 13.03
CA GLU A 169 6.75 30.71 13.60
C GLU A 169 7.75 29.58 13.86
N THR A 170 9.04 29.94 13.81
CA THR A 170 10.12 28.99 14.14
C THR A 170 10.06 28.65 15.62
N LYS A 171 10.15 27.36 15.96
CA LYS A 171 10.23 26.90 17.34
C LYS A 171 11.62 26.34 17.63
N ASN A 172 12.26 26.79 18.72
CA ASN A 172 13.41 26.08 19.29
C ASN A 172 12.87 24.82 19.98
N ILE A 173 13.37 23.66 19.59
CA ILE A 173 12.88 22.35 20.06
C ILE A 173 13.89 21.61 20.94
N LEU A 174 15.18 21.96 20.88
CA LEU A 174 16.21 21.24 21.62
C LEU A 174 17.50 22.07 21.70
N LYS A 175 18.18 22.00 22.85
CA LYS A 175 19.53 22.54 23.03
C LYS A 175 20.52 21.41 23.34
N ILE A 176 21.50 21.20 22.49
CA ILE A 176 22.54 20.17 22.66
C ILE A 176 23.78 20.83 23.26
N HIS A 177 24.27 20.30 24.39
CA HIS A 177 25.39 20.87 25.12
C HIS A 177 26.73 20.23 24.72
N ASN A 178 27.78 21.04 24.54
CA ASN A 178 29.16 20.59 24.28
C ASN A 178 29.27 19.52 23.17
N GLY A 179 28.60 19.77 22.04
CA GLY A 179 28.49 18.84 20.92
C GLY A 179 29.24 19.31 19.67
N VAL A 180 29.86 18.36 18.96
CA VAL A 180 30.26 18.55 17.56
C VAL A 180 29.15 17.96 16.70
N LEU A 181 28.48 18.80 15.92
CA LEU A 181 27.46 18.39 14.96
C LEU A 181 28.09 18.28 13.57
N THR A 182 28.08 17.09 13.00
CA THR A 182 28.35 16.88 11.57
C THR A 182 27.05 16.49 10.88
N THR A 183 26.89 16.84 9.60
CA THR A 183 25.72 16.44 8.79
C THR A 183 25.52 14.92 8.75
N GLU A 184 26.60 14.15 8.91
CA GLU A 184 26.57 12.68 8.96
C GLU A 184 26.12 12.12 10.32
N SER A 185 26.10 12.94 11.36
CA SER A 185 25.79 12.50 12.73
C SER A 185 24.32 12.58 13.09
N LEU A 186 23.42 13.03 12.21
CA LEU A 186 22.06 13.36 12.61
C LEU A 186 20.97 12.68 11.77
N ASN A 187 20.23 11.78 12.40
CA ASN A 187 19.03 11.17 11.83
C ASN A 187 17.79 11.69 12.58
N ILE A 188 16.79 12.13 11.83
CA ILE A 188 15.50 12.58 12.40
C ILE A 188 14.47 11.48 12.24
N TYR A 189 13.87 11.07 13.35
CA TYR A 189 12.77 10.12 13.40
C TYR A 189 11.50 10.82 13.90
N PRO A 190 10.30 10.27 13.64
CA PRO A 190 9.08 10.81 14.23
C PRO A 190 9.19 10.89 15.76
N GLY A 191 9.23 12.12 16.29
CA GLY A 191 9.35 12.36 17.74
C GLY A 191 10.78 12.35 18.30
N TYR A 192 11.82 12.09 17.49
CA TYR A 192 13.19 11.94 17.98
C TYR A 192 14.25 12.54 17.04
N ILE A 193 15.34 13.02 17.61
CA ILE A 193 16.58 13.36 16.91
C ILE A 193 17.68 12.44 17.42
N ALA A 194 18.31 11.66 16.55
CA ALA A 194 19.49 10.89 16.88
C ALA A 194 20.74 11.68 16.55
N LEU A 195 21.68 11.71 17.48
CA LEU A 195 23.00 12.32 17.36
C LEU A 195 24.07 11.24 17.54
N LYS A 196 24.90 11.02 16.53
CA LYS A 196 26.06 10.13 16.61
C LYS A 196 27.26 10.88 17.20
N LYS A 197 27.80 10.38 18.30
CA LYS A 197 29.02 10.88 18.96
C LYS A 197 30.05 9.75 19.05
N GLY A 198 30.94 9.69 18.07
CA GLY A 198 31.86 8.55 17.90
C GLY A 198 31.08 7.29 17.51
N ASP A 199 31.22 6.22 18.28
CA ASP A 199 30.47 4.96 18.09
C ASP A 199 29.09 4.96 18.77
N ASN A 200 28.80 5.96 19.61
CA ASN A 200 27.53 6.03 20.35
C ASN A 200 26.49 6.87 19.59
N VAL A 201 25.21 6.53 19.74
CA VAL A 201 24.09 7.32 19.23
C VAL A 201 23.21 7.75 20.40
N SER A 202 23.13 9.06 20.67
CA SER A 202 22.19 9.65 21.63
C SER A 202 20.88 9.98 20.93
N PHE A 203 19.74 9.73 21.57
CA PHE A 203 18.43 10.08 21.02
C PHE A 203 17.77 11.14 21.90
N TYR A 204 17.39 12.25 21.29
CA TYR A 204 16.70 13.34 21.97
C TYR A 204 15.23 13.33 21.60
N SER A 205 14.37 13.24 22.62
CA SER A 205 12.92 13.31 22.43
C SER A 205 12.50 14.74 22.03
N LEU A 206 11.75 14.87 20.95
CA LEU A 206 11.18 16.14 20.49
C LEU A 206 9.96 16.59 21.30
N VAL A 207 9.41 15.71 22.15
CA VAL A 207 8.22 16.01 22.96
C VAL A 207 8.60 16.80 24.21
N ASN A 208 9.68 16.42 24.87
CA ASN A 208 10.11 16.99 26.15
C ASN A 208 11.57 17.45 26.16
N GLY A 209 12.33 17.26 25.08
CA GLY A 209 13.73 17.67 24.98
C GLY A 209 14.70 16.80 25.78
N GLU A 210 14.22 15.71 26.39
CA GLU A 210 15.06 14.83 27.21
C GLU A 210 16.02 14.01 26.35
N GLU A 211 17.28 13.96 26.79
CA GLU A 211 18.28 13.06 26.21
C GLU A 211 18.04 11.64 26.73
N ILE A 212 17.81 10.73 25.80
CA ILE A 212 17.79 9.29 26.02
C ILE A 212 19.02 8.71 25.35
N VAL A 213 20.04 8.42 26.16
CA VAL A 213 21.22 7.70 25.68
C VAL A 213 20.92 6.22 25.72
N PHE A 214 20.81 5.60 24.55
CA PHE A 214 20.69 4.15 24.46
C PHE A 214 21.70 3.56 23.50
N HIS A 215 22.20 2.37 23.83
CA HIS A 215 23.25 1.70 23.06
C HIS A 215 22.58 0.61 22.23
N PHE A 216 22.52 0.81 20.92
CA PHE A 216 21.92 -0.15 20.00
C PHE A 216 22.92 -0.50 18.89
N ASN A 217 23.24 -1.78 18.77
CA ASN A 217 24.14 -2.28 17.73
C ASN A 217 23.36 -2.53 16.44
N GLY A 218 23.41 -1.58 15.52
CA GLY A 218 22.84 -1.68 14.17
C GLY A 218 22.22 -0.37 13.70
N ASP A 219 21.95 -0.27 12.40
CA ASP A 219 21.32 0.90 11.81
C ASP A 219 19.84 1.00 12.21
N ILE A 220 19.43 2.15 12.72
CA ILE A 220 18.05 2.38 13.16
C ILE A 220 17.27 3.04 12.03
N PHE A 221 16.17 2.42 11.63
CA PHE A 221 15.25 2.95 10.61
C PHE A 221 14.03 3.64 11.20
N GLY A 222 13.73 3.35 12.47
CA GLY A 222 12.59 3.94 13.16
C GLY A 222 12.68 3.71 14.65
N ILE A 223 12.12 4.66 15.40
CA ILE A 223 11.95 4.60 16.84
C ILE A 223 10.53 5.09 17.19
N LYS A 224 9.91 4.46 18.19
CA LYS A 224 8.61 4.89 18.74
C LYS A 224 8.58 4.79 20.25
N ASP A 225 7.78 5.67 20.84
CA ASP A 225 7.36 5.56 22.22
C ASP A 225 6.34 4.44 22.43
N THR A 226 6.38 3.86 23.62
CA THR A 226 5.30 3.04 24.17
C THR A 226 4.61 3.78 25.30
N VAL A 227 3.54 3.20 25.84
CA VAL A 227 2.89 3.72 27.05
C VAL A 227 3.82 3.67 28.27
N ASN A 228 4.80 2.75 28.28
CA ASN A 228 5.85 2.72 29.28
C ASN A 228 7.04 3.56 28.80
N ASN A 229 7.33 4.66 29.51
CA ASN A 229 8.44 5.55 29.16
C ASN A 229 9.81 4.85 29.14
N ASP A 230 9.97 3.75 29.89
CA ASP A 230 11.19 2.94 29.90
C ASP A 230 11.37 2.12 28.62
N ILE A 231 10.29 1.80 27.88
CA ILE A 231 10.36 0.92 26.72
C ILE A 231 10.22 1.71 25.42
N LYS A 232 11.18 1.53 24.52
CA LYS A 232 11.14 2.05 23.14
C LYS A 232 11.02 0.92 22.13
N ILE A 233 10.29 1.17 21.04
CA ILE A 233 10.25 0.26 19.90
C ILE A 233 11.26 0.75 18.87
N ILE A 234 12.23 -0.07 18.52
CA ILE A 234 13.28 0.22 17.53
C ILE A 234 13.09 -0.72 16.33
N THR A 235 13.06 -0.17 15.12
CA THR A 235 13.00 -0.96 13.88
C THR A 235 14.30 -0.84 13.09
N ASN A 236 14.84 -1.96 12.62
CA ASN A 236 15.94 -2.05 11.67
C ASN A 236 15.65 -3.09 10.58
N GLU A 237 16.66 -3.43 9.79
CA GLU A 237 16.55 -4.44 8.72
C GLU A 237 16.31 -5.87 9.24
N LYS A 238 16.83 -6.23 10.42
CA LYS A 238 16.61 -7.54 11.05
C LYS A 238 15.20 -7.69 11.63
N GLY A 239 14.57 -6.60 12.03
CA GLY A 239 13.19 -6.58 12.50
C GLY A 239 12.93 -5.50 13.52
N VAL A 240 12.06 -5.81 14.48
CA VAL A 240 11.67 -4.88 15.53
C VAL A 240 12.18 -5.33 16.89
N PHE A 241 12.58 -4.36 17.70
CA PHE A 241 13.20 -4.55 19.01
C PHE A 241 12.42 -3.77 20.05
N MET A 242 12.18 -4.39 21.20
CA MET A 242 11.75 -3.68 22.40
C MET A 242 12.99 -3.37 23.22
N TYR A 243 13.32 -2.10 23.37
CA TYR A 243 14.50 -1.63 24.09
C TYR A 243 14.10 -1.08 25.46
N SER A 244 14.70 -1.59 26.54
CA SER A 244 14.58 -1.01 27.88
C SER A 244 15.67 0.03 28.10
N VAL A 245 15.26 1.25 28.40
CA VAL A 245 16.14 2.39 28.68
C VAL A 245 16.94 2.17 29.97
N SER A 246 16.27 1.71 31.03
CA SER A 246 16.89 1.44 32.33
C SER A 246 17.86 0.27 32.30
N GLU A 247 17.47 -0.86 31.69
CA GLU A 247 18.32 -2.06 31.63
C GLU A 247 19.38 -1.99 30.52
N LYS A 248 19.19 -1.09 29.54
CA LYS A 248 20.00 -0.96 28.33
C LYS A 248 20.06 -2.26 27.50
N THR A 249 18.95 -2.99 27.48
CA THR A 249 18.81 -4.25 26.77
C THR A 249 17.81 -4.14 25.63
N ALA A 250 18.11 -4.80 24.51
CA ALA A 250 17.22 -4.89 23.35
C ALA A 250 16.71 -6.32 23.20
N ARG A 251 15.39 -6.51 23.28
CA ARG A 251 14.75 -7.79 22.98
C ARG A 251 14.27 -7.81 21.54
N GLU A 252 14.83 -8.72 20.75
CA GLU A 252 14.48 -8.91 19.36
C GLU A 252 13.10 -9.59 19.20
N ASN A 253 12.31 -9.10 18.25
CA ASN A 253 11.08 -9.69 17.77
C ASN A 253 11.18 -9.89 16.25
N PRO A 254 11.84 -10.96 15.80
CA PRO A 254 12.23 -11.11 14.38
C PRO A 254 11.03 -11.41 13.47
N LEU A 255 9.90 -11.83 14.07
CA LEU A 255 8.69 -12.24 13.35
C LEU A 255 7.92 -11.06 12.73
N TYR A 256 8.21 -9.83 13.14
CA TYR A 256 7.37 -8.68 12.80
C TYR A 256 8.21 -7.56 12.17
N ASP A 257 7.59 -6.86 11.21
CA ASP A 257 8.17 -5.70 10.54
C ASP A 257 8.07 -4.43 11.39
N ASP A 258 7.04 -4.36 12.23
CA ASP A 258 6.77 -3.21 13.08
C ASP A 258 5.78 -3.59 14.20
N ILE A 259 5.83 -2.92 15.35
CA ILE A 259 4.92 -3.15 16.47
C ILE A 259 4.45 -1.85 17.14
N ILE A 260 3.33 -1.98 17.86
CA ILE A 260 2.84 -1.02 18.87
C ILE A 260 2.49 -1.83 20.11
N GLN A 261 2.92 -1.36 21.28
CA GLN A 261 2.48 -1.91 22.57
C GLN A 261 1.32 -1.08 23.11
N LEU A 262 0.20 -1.75 23.41
CA LEU A 262 -0.97 -1.13 24.03
C LEU A 262 -0.76 -0.95 25.53
N SER A 263 -1.55 -0.07 26.16
CA SER A 263 -1.57 0.10 27.61
C SER A 263 -1.99 -1.18 28.37
N SER A 264 -2.77 -2.04 27.71
CA SER A 264 -3.16 -3.37 28.22
C SER A 264 -1.99 -4.35 28.28
N GLY A 265 -0.85 -4.04 27.65
CA GLY A 265 0.29 -4.96 27.50
C GLY A 265 0.24 -5.82 26.23
N GLU A 266 -0.90 -5.85 25.52
CA GLU A 266 -1.03 -6.49 24.22
C GLU A 266 -0.17 -5.80 23.16
N ILE A 267 0.24 -6.56 22.14
CA ILE A 267 1.08 -6.05 21.05
C ILE A 267 0.28 -6.11 19.75
N ILE A 268 0.26 -4.99 19.03
CA ILE A 268 -0.19 -4.97 17.64
C ILE A 268 1.04 -5.04 16.74
N ALA A 269 1.08 -6.02 15.85
CA ALA A 269 2.22 -6.30 14.99
C ALA A 269 1.86 -6.25 13.51
N LEU A 270 2.71 -5.63 12.70
CA LEU A 270 2.64 -5.62 11.25
C LEU A 270 3.58 -6.68 10.68
N VAL A 271 3.09 -7.43 9.70
CA VAL A 271 3.87 -8.32 8.85
C VAL A 271 3.59 -7.96 7.40
N LYS A 272 4.63 -7.54 6.69
CA LYS A 272 4.53 -7.07 5.31
C LYS A 272 4.52 -8.25 4.36
N LYS A 273 3.78 -8.12 3.27
CA LYS A 273 3.72 -9.12 2.19
C LYS A 273 5.08 -9.35 1.52
N THR A 274 5.95 -8.32 1.58
CA THR A 274 7.33 -8.38 1.09
C THR A 274 8.27 -9.16 2.01
N SER A 275 7.88 -9.40 3.26
CA SER A 275 8.68 -10.09 4.27
C SER A 275 8.38 -11.58 4.27
N THR A 276 8.73 -12.25 3.17
CA THR A 276 8.36 -13.65 2.87
C THR A 276 8.87 -14.63 3.93
N GLU A 277 10.08 -14.42 4.45
CA GLU A 277 10.64 -15.23 5.53
C GLU A 277 9.78 -15.14 6.81
N ARG A 278 9.38 -13.92 7.20
CA ARG A 278 8.54 -13.68 8.38
C ARG A 278 7.16 -14.32 8.22
N GLN A 279 6.57 -14.22 7.05
CA GLN A 279 5.30 -14.89 6.75
C GLN A 279 5.42 -16.41 6.81
N GLY A 280 6.51 -16.97 6.31
CA GLY A 280 6.81 -18.41 6.43
C GLY A 280 6.92 -18.85 7.90
N LEU A 281 7.65 -18.09 8.72
CA LEU A 281 7.77 -18.35 10.17
C LEU A 281 6.43 -18.25 10.93
N LEU A 282 5.47 -17.52 10.37
CA LEU A 282 4.13 -17.36 10.93
C LEU A 282 3.09 -18.30 10.30
N SER A 283 3.51 -19.17 9.38
CA SER A 283 2.63 -20.08 8.64
C SER A 283 1.48 -19.36 7.95
N ILE A 284 1.77 -18.21 7.35
CA ILE A 284 0.80 -17.42 6.57
C ILE A 284 0.88 -17.88 5.11
N ASP A 285 -0.17 -18.54 4.64
CA ASP A 285 -0.20 -19.13 3.28
C ASP A 285 -0.48 -18.10 2.18
N ASP A 286 -1.17 -17.00 2.51
CA ASP A 286 -1.49 -15.95 1.55
C ASP A 286 -0.47 -14.81 1.63
N THR A 287 0.48 -14.86 0.70
CA THR A 287 1.59 -13.91 0.57
C THR A 287 1.29 -12.65 -0.23
N MET A 288 0.03 -12.47 -0.64
CA MET A 288 -0.40 -11.31 -1.43
C MET A 288 -0.83 -10.13 -0.55
N ASN A 289 -0.84 -10.30 0.77
CA ASN A 289 -1.39 -9.34 1.71
C ASN A 289 -0.41 -9.01 2.85
N ASP A 290 -0.47 -7.76 3.30
CA ASP A 290 0.05 -7.34 4.59
C ASP A 290 -0.95 -7.72 5.68
N TYR A 291 -0.43 -8.09 6.85
CA TYR A 291 -1.20 -8.52 8.00
C TYR A 291 -0.91 -7.65 9.21
N VAL A 292 -1.96 -7.26 9.92
CA VAL A 292 -1.87 -6.67 11.25
C VAL A 292 -2.47 -7.64 12.24
N PHE A 293 -1.68 -8.05 13.22
CA PHE A 293 -2.08 -8.97 14.28
C PHE A 293 -2.26 -8.23 15.61
N LEU A 294 -3.24 -8.64 16.40
CA LEU A 294 -3.25 -8.45 17.85
C LEU A 294 -2.65 -9.68 18.50
N ILE A 295 -1.70 -9.48 19.40
CA ILE A 295 -0.98 -10.53 20.11
C ILE A 295 -1.30 -10.38 21.60
N GLY A 296 -1.91 -11.42 22.16
CA GLY A 296 -2.22 -11.46 23.59
C GLY A 296 -0.94 -11.45 24.44
N GLN A 297 -0.95 -10.66 25.52
CA GLN A 297 0.19 -10.49 26.42
C GLN A 297 0.69 -11.83 26.98
N ASP A 298 -0.24 -12.68 27.45
CA ASP A 298 0.08 -13.91 28.16
C ASP A 298 -0.04 -15.17 27.29
N THR A 299 -1.01 -15.20 26.38
CA THR A 299 -1.32 -16.38 25.58
C THR A 299 -0.44 -16.51 24.33
N ARG A 300 0.18 -15.40 23.89
CA ARG A 300 0.84 -15.27 22.58
C ARG A 300 -0.06 -15.63 21.39
N GLU A 301 -1.36 -15.77 21.62
CA GLU A 301 -2.35 -15.99 20.57
C GLU A 301 -2.37 -14.77 19.64
N ARG A 302 -2.46 -15.05 18.35
CA ARG A 302 -2.44 -14.04 17.29
C ARG A 302 -3.82 -13.97 16.65
N LYS A 303 -4.44 -12.80 16.71
CA LYS A 303 -5.70 -12.51 16.03
C LYS A 303 -5.45 -11.54 14.89
N ILE A 304 -5.88 -11.87 13.67
CA ILE A 304 -5.78 -10.95 12.54
C ILE A 304 -6.78 -9.80 12.75
N LEU A 305 -6.28 -8.57 12.80
CA LEU A 305 -7.08 -7.34 12.86
C LEU A 305 -7.31 -6.75 11.47
N LEU A 306 -6.28 -6.80 10.62
CA LEU A 306 -6.33 -6.28 9.26
C LEU A 306 -5.58 -7.21 8.32
N LYS A 307 -6.16 -7.42 7.14
CA LYS A 307 -5.53 -8.07 6.00
C LYS A 307 -5.75 -7.18 4.79
N THR A 308 -4.68 -6.76 4.12
CA THR A 308 -4.78 -5.78 3.03
C THR A 308 -3.77 -6.06 1.92
N PRO A 309 -4.15 -5.91 0.64
CA PRO A 309 -3.20 -6.05 -0.46
C PRO A 309 -2.26 -4.84 -0.60
N LYS A 310 -2.47 -3.79 0.20
CA LYS A 310 -1.65 -2.57 0.22
C LYS A 310 -0.29 -2.82 0.89
N ASN A 311 0.75 -2.16 0.40
CA ASN A 311 2.08 -2.24 1.02
C ASN A 311 2.13 -1.36 2.26
N GLY A 312 2.29 -1.95 3.43
CA GLY A 312 2.46 -1.27 4.70
C GLY A 312 3.82 -0.62 4.82
N LYS A 313 3.82 0.63 5.31
CA LYS A 313 5.03 1.32 5.72
C LYS A 313 5.28 1.11 7.21
N VAL A 314 4.30 1.48 8.04
CA VAL A 314 4.43 1.60 9.50
C VAL A 314 3.04 1.59 10.16
N LEU A 315 2.98 1.18 11.43
CA LEU A 315 1.86 1.37 12.33
C LEU A 315 2.05 2.65 13.17
N ARG A 316 0.99 3.41 13.40
CA ARG A 316 1.01 4.57 14.32
C ARG A 316 -0.10 4.48 15.34
N TYR A 317 0.14 5.01 16.53
CA TYR A 317 -0.92 5.27 17.51
C TYR A 317 -1.19 6.77 17.53
N LYS A 318 -2.45 7.17 17.34
CA LYS A 318 -2.84 8.58 17.40
C LYS A 318 -4.27 8.69 17.90
N ASN A 319 -4.50 9.50 18.93
CA ASN A 319 -5.83 9.80 19.46
C ASN A 319 -6.65 8.56 19.86
N GLY A 320 -6.01 7.52 20.41
CA GLY A 320 -6.71 6.27 20.77
C GLY A 320 -6.86 5.28 19.62
N GLU A 321 -6.50 5.67 18.39
CA GLU A 321 -6.63 4.81 17.22
C GLU A 321 -5.27 4.27 16.77
N ILE A 322 -5.31 3.04 16.28
CA ILE A 322 -4.17 2.41 15.62
C ILE A 322 -4.34 2.61 14.13
N LEU A 323 -3.32 3.18 13.51
CA LEU A 323 -3.32 3.59 12.12
C LEU A 323 -2.31 2.75 11.35
N PHE A 324 -2.77 2.07 10.31
CA PHE A 324 -1.93 1.47 9.29
C PHE A 324 -1.63 2.53 8.23
N VAL A 325 -0.35 2.80 7.99
CA VAL A 325 0.09 3.77 6.97
C VAL A 325 0.68 3.00 5.80
N SER A 326 0.14 3.15 4.60
CA SER A 326 0.71 2.51 3.40
C SER A 326 2.00 3.19 2.95
N GLN A 327 2.75 2.56 2.07
CA GLN A 327 3.91 3.15 1.40
C GLN A 327 3.54 4.41 0.60
N GLU A 328 2.32 4.47 0.05
CA GLU A 328 1.79 5.66 -0.63
C GLU A 328 1.35 6.77 0.35
N GLY A 329 1.38 6.51 1.66
CA GLY A 329 0.99 7.45 2.70
C GLY A 329 -0.51 7.57 2.90
N GLU A 330 -1.29 6.60 2.41
CA GLU A 330 -2.70 6.44 2.78
C GLU A 330 -2.77 5.95 4.24
N VAL A 331 -3.77 6.41 4.98
CA VAL A 331 -3.93 6.10 6.40
C VAL A 331 -5.25 5.36 6.60
N PHE A 332 -5.16 4.18 7.21
CA PHE A 332 -6.30 3.32 7.49
C PHE A 332 -6.40 3.09 8.99
N VAL A 333 -7.61 3.23 9.55
CA VAL A 333 -7.86 2.90 10.95
C VAL A 333 -7.94 1.37 11.07
N VAL A 334 -7.13 0.81 11.96
CA VAL A 334 -7.19 -0.61 12.33
C VAL A 334 -8.31 -0.76 13.35
N ASN A 335 -9.46 -1.23 12.88
CA ASN A 335 -10.64 -1.46 13.71
C ASN A 335 -10.47 -2.70 14.61
N ASN A 336 -11.33 -2.82 15.63
CA ASN A 336 -11.37 -3.94 16.58
C ASN A 336 -10.16 -4.09 17.51
N VAL A 337 -9.45 -2.99 17.76
CA VAL A 337 -8.54 -2.82 18.89
C VAL A 337 -9.40 -2.29 20.04
N LYS A 338 -9.55 -3.03 21.13
CA LYS A 338 -10.34 -2.61 22.30
C LYS A 338 -9.41 -2.32 23.47
#